data_AF-A0A7S4HTM4-F1
#
_entry.id   AF-A0A7S4HTM4-F1
#
_cell.length_a   1.000
_cell.length_b   1.000
_cell.length_c   1.000
_cell.angle_alpha   90.00
_cell.angle_beta   90.00
_cell.angle_gamma   90.00
#
_symmetry.space_group_name_H-M   'P 1'
#
loop_
_entity.id
_entity.type
_entity.pdbx_description
1 polymer ?
#
loop_
_entity_poly.entity_id
_entity_poly.type
_entity_poly.pdbx_seq_one_letter_code
_entity_poly.pdbx_strand_id
1 'polypeptide(L)'
;VHMAMSFVIPLTPEALMKSSDSETRYSLVQFTDVSHLSDKEVHKNLDMIYSKIDGSSVRIVESDQFDFLFSCLHKFSSLSTSCKSSVIIILENGLKGITQKLSQVLQQEPERYRQGALKYRNALKMYLYLLRWFISEEEKKNQESSGRGKKKKQAAGDSKWSSDKQKESTLSVLVNLLDIELKKLWNNDSPEEDFLNLFTKLCIDLLSVPSNAKSKTVRKCLLAIMALLIHRYQQRHNVSSSVMEALYKFDHVVGPMAELLGHLVEDYKDEEIVGDFMREVGRMDPGNNRADTAGAKNMSSFIVAISELMPQALLPFVS
;
A
#
# COMPACT_ATOMS: atom_id res chain seq x y z
N VAL A 1 -28.16 21.62 -4.22
CA VAL A 1 -27.53 20.28 -4.29
C VAL A 1 -26.07 20.50 -3.95
N HIS A 2 -25.61 20.16 -2.73
CA HIS A 2 -24.17 20.18 -2.46
C HIS A 2 -23.54 19.12 -3.36
N MET A 3 -22.72 19.55 -4.32
CA MET A 3 -22.01 18.64 -5.22
C MET A 3 -21.06 17.80 -4.35
N ALA A 4 -21.17 16.48 -4.44
CA ALA A 4 -20.33 15.60 -3.63
C ALA A 4 -18.87 15.74 -4.09
N MET A 5 -17.99 16.18 -3.20
CA MET A 5 -16.56 16.34 -3.49
C MET A 5 -15.94 14.98 -3.84
N SER A 6 -15.10 14.96 -4.88
CA SER A 6 -14.29 13.80 -5.25
C SER A 6 -12.92 13.88 -4.58
N PHE A 7 -12.47 12.80 -3.96
CA PHE A 7 -11.11 12.70 -3.45
C PHE A 7 -10.17 12.28 -4.58
N VAL A 8 -9.25 13.18 -4.92
CA VAL A 8 -8.16 12.92 -5.87
C VAL A 8 -6.91 12.67 -5.04
N ILE A 9 -6.23 11.56 -5.30
CA ILE A 9 -5.03 11.17 -4.55
C ILE A 9 -3.96 12.24 -4.82
N PRO A 10 -3.45 12.92 -3.78
CA PRO A 10 -2.49 14.00 -3.99
C PRO A 10 -1.09 13.45 -4.23
N LEU A 11 -0.28 14.15 -5.02
CA LEU A 11 1.14 13.83 -5.22
C LEU A 11 1.96 14.10 -3.95
N THR A 12 1.64 15.17 -3.23
CA THR A 12 2.24 15.51 -1.94
C THR A 12 1.15 15.90 -0.94
N PRO A 13 1.33 15.66 0.37
CA PRO A 13 0.33 16.04 1.38
C PRO A 13 -0.06 17.52 1.32
N GLU A 14 0.89 18.42 1.06
CA GLU A 14 0.69 19.87 0.99
C GLU A 14 -0.29 20.27 -0.12
N ALA A 15 -0.47 19.43 -1.14
CA ALA A 15 -1.44 19.69 -2.20
C ALA A 15 -2.89 19.68 -1.68
N LEU A 16 -3.19 18.89 -0.65
CA LEU A 16 -4.53 18.91 0.00
C LEU A 16 -4.72 20.13 0.90
N MET A 17 -3.64 20.74 1.39
CA MET A 17 -3.70 21.93 2.26
C MET A 17 -3.95 23.22 1.49
N LYS A 18 -3.71 23.22 0.18
CA LYS A 18 -4.04 24.34 -0.70
C LYS A 18 -5.54 24.29 -1.01
N SER A 19 -6.19 25.45 -0.97
CA SER A 19 -7.59 25.55 -1.41
C SER A 19 -7.69 25.08 -2.86
N SER A 20 -8.59 24.14 -3.12
CA SER A 20 -8.86 23.70 -4.49
C SER A 20 -9.56 24.82 -5.25
N ASP A 21 -9.06 25.17 -6.44
CA ASP A 21 -9.76 26.07 -7.37
C ASP A 21 -11.08 25.50 -7.89
N SER A 22 -11.31 24.19 -7.67
CA SER A 22 -12.51 23.46 -8.09
C SER A 22 -13.34 23.06 -6.87
N GLU A 23 -14.59 23.54 -6.81
CA GLU A 23 -15.58 23.19 -5.77
C GLU A 23 -15.92 21.68 -5.71
N THR A 24 -15.51 20.92 -6.72
CA THR A 24 -15.79 19.48 -6.84
C THR A 24 -14.68 18.58 -6.30
N ARG A 25 -13.54 19.14 -5.89
CA ARG A 25 -12.41 18.36 -5.37
C ARG A 25 -12.25 18.59 -3.88
N TYR A 26 -11.97 17.51 -3.16
CA TYR A 26 -11.70 17.58 -1.74
C TYR A 26 -10.39 18.35 -1.48
N SER A 27 -10.45 19.35 -0.60
CA SER A 27 -9.29 19.98 0.03
C SER A 27 -9.47 19.93 1.54
N LEU A 28 -8.36 19.92 2.29
CA LEU A 28 -8.35 19.91 3.74
C LEU A 28 -9.16 21.11 4.27
N VAL A 29 -10.15 20.86 5.12
CA VAL A 29 -11.00 21.89 5.70
C VAL A 29 -10.37 22.46 6.96
N GLN A 30 -9.78 21.61 7.79
CA GLN A 30 -9.14 21.99 9.04
C GLN A 30 -7.83 21.25 9.29
N PHE A 31 -6.71 21.97 9.31
CA PHE A 31 -5.45 21.41 9.82
C PHE A 31 -5.35 21.62 11.33
N THR A 32 -5.12 20.55 12.09
CA THR A 32 -4.89 20.61 13.54
C THR A 32 -3.43 20.31 13.85
N ASP A 33 -2.67 21.28 14.36
CA ASP A 33 -1.28 20.99 14.75
C ASP A 33 -1.25 20.16 16.04
N VAL A 34 -1.27 18.84 15.89
CA VAL A 34 -1.27 17.88 17.00
C VAL A 34 -0.02 17.94 17.87
N SER A 35 1.05 18.62 17.44
CA SER A 35 2.24 18.83 18.27
C SER A 35 2.00 19.78 19.45
N HIS A 36 0.95 20.59 19.39
CA HIS A 36 0.52 21.47 20.49
C HIS A 36 -0.54 20.84 21.39
N LEU A 37 -1.00 19.62 21.09
CA LEU A 37 -1.98 18.91 21.89
C LEU A 37 -1.28 17.95 22.86
N SER A 38 -1.90 17.74 24.02
CA SER A 38 -1.48 16.66 24.92
C SER A 38 -1.85 15.30 24.33
N ASP A 39 -1.08 14.27 24.67
CA ASP A 39 -1.38 12.88 24.29
C ASP A 39 -2.83 12.47 24.60
N LYS A 40 -3.37 12.93 25.74
CA LYS A 40 -4.75 12.63 26.16
C LYS A 40 -5.79 13.27 25.22
N GLU A 41 -5.53 14.48 24.73
CA GLU A 41 -6.42 15.16 23.78
C GLU A 41 -6.36 14.50 22.40
N VAL A 42 -5.17 14.08 21.95
CA VAL A 42 -5.04 13.32 20.70
C VAL A 42 -5.81 12.00 20.80
N HIS A 43 -5.63 11.23 21.87
CA HIS A 43 -6.39 9.98 22.09
C HIS A 43 -7.89 10.21 22.12
N LYS A 44 -8.38 11.23 22.84
CA LYS A 44 -9.81 11.55 22.88
C LYS A 44 -10.40 11.76 21.48
N ASN A 45 -9.69 12.49 20.61
CA ASN A 45 -10.13 12.70 19.23
C ASN A 45 -10.07 11.41 18.41
N LEU A 46 -9.01 10.62 18.55
CA LEU A 46 -8.88 9.32 17.89
C LEU A 46 -9.97 8.34 18.32
N ASP A 47 -10.33 8.28 19.60
CA ASP A 47 -11.41 7.42 20.12
C ASP A 47 -12.79 7.83 19.58
N MET A 48 -13.04 9.15 19.46
CA MET A 48 -14.25 9.66 18.83
C MET A 48 -14.32 9.28 17.34
N ILE A 49 -13.20 9.36 16.62
CA ILE A 49 -13.11 8.95 15.21
C ILE A 49 -13.30 7.43 15.09
N TYR A 50 -12.68 6.65 15.98
CA TYR A 50 -12.85 5.19 16.04
C TYR A 50 -14.33 4.82 16.17
N SER A 51 -15.04 5.40 17.15
CA SER A 51 -16.46 5.13 17.37
C SER A 51 -17.33 5.47 16.14
N LYS A 52 -17.04 6.58 15.45
CA LYS A 52 -17.75 6.95 14.22
C LYS A 52 -17.49 5.97 13.08
N ILE A 53 -16.23 5.58 12.88
CA ILE A 53 -15.82 4.66 11.81
C ILE A 53 -16.33 3.23 12.07
N ASP A 54 -16.35 2.81 13.33
CA ASP A 54 -16.92 1.52 13.75
C ASP A 54 -18.42 1.44 13.45
N GLY A 55 -19.16 2.53 13.70
CA GLY A 55 -20.58 2.63 13.34
C GLY A 55 -20.83 2.70 11.82
N SER A 56 -19.92 3.32 11.06
CA SER A 56 -19.97 3.31 9.60
C SER A 56 -18.63 3.68 8.98
N SER A 57 -17.99 2.71 8.33
CA SER A 57 -16.66 2.87 7.70
C SER A 57 -16.63 3.92 6.58
N VAL A 58 -17.77 4.29 6.01
CA VAL A 58 -17.83 5.34 4.97
C VAL A 58 -17.64 6.73 5.58
N ARG A 59 -17.78 6.91 6.91
CA ARG A 59 -17.64 8.22 7.58
C ARG A 59 -16.25 8.82 7.52
N ILE A 60 -15.23 8.08 7.05
CA ILE A 60 -13.93 8.68 6.74
C ILE A 60 -14.06 9.84 5.73
N VAL A 61 -15.10 9.86 4.89
CA VAL A 61 -15.33 10.95 3.90
C VAL A 61 -15.79 12.27 4.53
N GLU A 62 -16.19 12.25 5.80
CA GLU A 62 -16.52 13.45 6.55
C GLU A 62 -15.21 14.15 6.95
N SER A 63 -15.14 15.48 6.74
CA SER A 63 -13.88 16.25 6.84
C SER A 63 -13.22 16.12 8.19
N ASP A 64 -13.99 16.18 9.29
CA ASP A 64 -13.46 16.10 10.65
C ASP A 64 -12.68 14.80 10.91
N GLN A 65 -13.07 13.69 10.27
CA GLN A 65 -12.44 12.38 10.46
C GLN A 65 -11.15 12.31 9.64
N PHE A 66 -11.24 12.60 8.33
CA PHE A 66 -10.09 12.56 7.46
C PHE A 66 -9.03 13.59 7.87
N ASP A 67 -9.44 14.83 8.13
CA ASP A 67 -8.52 15.94 8.37
C ASP A 67 -7.72 15.77 9.66
N PHE A 68 -8.33 15.22 10.71
CA PHE A 68 -7.62 14.93 11.95
C PHE A 68 -6.61 13.79 11.77
N LEU A 69 -6.99 12.70 11.09
CA LEU A 69 -6.06 11.62 10.77
C LEU A 69 -4.93 12.09 9.85
N PHE A 70 -5.23 12.92 8.86
CA PHE A 70 -4.24 13.60 8.02
C PHE A 70 -3.28 14.43 8.87
N SER A 71 -3.81 15.22 9.80
CA SER A 71 -3.01 16.06 10.70
C SER A 71 -2.07 15.24 11.59
N CYS A 72 -2.56 14.10 12.10
CA CYS A 72 -1.74 13.11 12.82
C CYS A 72 -0.56 12.61 11.96
N LEU A 73 -0.79 12.24 10.70
CA LEU A 73 0.28 11.75 9.81
C LEU A 73 1.21 12.88 9.35
N HIS A 74 0.69 14.09 9.16
CA HIS A 74 1.52 15.24 8.82
C HIS A 74 2.52 15.60 9.93
N LYS A 75 2.14 15.37 11.19
CA LYS A 75 3.00 15.58 12.37
C LYS A 75 3.40 14.23 13.00
N PHE A 76 3.65 13.22 12.16
CA PHE A 76 3.87 11.85 12.62
C PHE A 76 4.97 11.70 13.68
N SER A 77 6.05 12.48 13.58
CA SER A 77 7.18 12.44 14.51
C SER A 77 6.84 12.96 15.91
N SER A 78 5.83 13.84 16.05
CA SER A 78 5.40 14.36 17.36
C SER A 78 4.41 13.44 18.07
N LEU A 79 3.87 12.43 17.39
CA LEU A 79 2.93 11.48 17.99
C LEU A 79 3.66 10.47 18.88
N SER A 80 3.06 10.16 20.03
CA SER A 80 3.49 9.02 20.84
C SER A 80 3.18 7.69 20.15
N THR A 81 3.89 6.63 20.57
CA THR A 81 3.69 5.25 20.09
C THR A 81 2.25 4.76 20.29
N SER A 82 1.59 5.21 21.37
CA SER A 82 0.19 4.87 21.66
C SER A 82 -0.75 5.51 20.64
N CYS A 83 -0.60 6.83 20.38
CA CYS A 83 -1.38 7.52 19.36
C CYS A 83 -1.22 6.89 17.97
N LYS A 84 0.01 6.54 17.58
CA LYS A 84 0.30 5.84 16.31
C LYS A 84 -0.42 4.49 16.23
N SER A 85 -0.42 3.75 17.34
CA SER A 85 -1.13 2.47 17.44
C SER A 85 -2.64 2.66 17.28
N SER A 86 -3.22 3.72 17.85
CA SER A 86 -4.64 4.05 17.64
C SER A 86 -4.95 4.42 16.18
N VAL A 87 -4.09 5.21 15.53
CA VAL A 87 -4.26 5.58 14.10
C VAL A 87 -4.33 4.34 13.22
N ILE A 88 -3.38 3.41 13.34
CA ILE A 88 -3.39 2.20 12.50
C ILE A 88 -4.60 1.30 12.79
N ILE A 89 -5.03 1.20 14.05
CA ILE A 89 -6.24 0.46 14.42
C ILE A 89 -7.48 1.05 13.76
N ILE A 90 -7.60 2.38 13.75
CA ILE A 90 -8.72 3.09 13.11
C ILE A 90 -8.74 2.82 11.60
N LEU A 91 -7.59 2.92 10.93
CA LEU A 91 -7.47 2.69 9.50
C LEU A 91 -7.78 1.22 9.14
N GLU A 92 -7.25 0.27 9.91
CA GLU A 92 -7.52 -1.16 9.72
C GLU A 92 -9.01 -1.48 9.94
N ASN A 93 -9.61 -0.98 11.03
CA ASN A 93 -11.03 -1.21 11.33
C ASN A 93 -11.92 -0.64 10.22
N GLY A 94 -11.62 0.58 9.78
CA GLY A 94 -12.31 1.23 8.67
C GLY A 94 -12.22 0.45 7.37
N LEU A 95 -11.01 0.02 6.98
CA LEU A 95 -10.80 -0.82 5.79
C LEU A 95 -11.54 -2.15 5.88
N LYS A 96 -11.52 -2.81 7.06
CA LYS A 96 -12.23 -4.07 7.28
C LYS A 96 -13.74 -3.88 7.15
N GLY A 97 -14.28 -2.84 7.79
CA GLY A 97 -15.71 -2.51 7.72
C GLY A 97 -16.17 -2.16 6.31
N ILE A 98 -15.41 -1.35 5.55
CA ILE A 98 -15.78 -1.01 4.17
C ILE A 98 -15.65 -2.20 3.23
N THR A 99 -14.65 -3.07 3.42
CA THR A 99 -14.50 -4.31 2.63
C THR A 99 -15.70 -5.22 2.84
N GLN A 100 -16.12 -5.45 4.09
CA GLN A 100 -17.32 -6.24 4.40
C GLN A 100 -18.60 -5.60 3.86
N LYS A 101 -18.71 -4.27 3.92
CA LYS A 101 -19.87 -3.58 3.36
C LYS A 101 -19.92 -3.72 1.84
N LEU A 102 -18.78 -3.58 1.16
CA LEU A 102 -18.69 -3.67 -0.29
C LEU A 102 -18.93 -5.09 -0.80
N SER A 103 -18.47 -6.12 -0.10
CA SER A 103 -18.77 -7.51 -0.48
C SER A 103 -20.28 -7.77 -0.51
N GLN A 104 -21.05 -7.16 0.39
CA GLN A 104 -22.52 -7.25 0.40
C GLN A 104 -23.18 -6.33 -0.64
N VAL A 105 -22.68 -5.11 -0.79
CA VAL A 105 -23.28 -4.08 -1.67
C VAL A 105 -23.09 -4.43 -3.15
N LEU A 106 -21.92 -4.96 -3.52
CA LEU A 106 -21.60 -5.33 -4.90
C LEU A 106 -22.32 -6.59 -5.39
N GLN A 107 -22.96 -7.35 -4.49
CA GLN A 107 -23.85 -8.47 -4.82
C GLN A 107 -25.27 -8.01 -5.18
N GLN A 108 -25.61 -6.73 -4.94
CA GLN A 108 -26.92 -6.18 -5.27
C GLN A 108 -26.98 -5.69 -6.72
N GLU A 109 -28.19 -5.36 -7.18
CA GLU A 109 -28.43 -4.74 -8.49
C GLU A 109 -27.54 -3.50 -8.72
N PRO A 110 -26.95 -3.32 -9.92
CA PRO A 110 -26.05 -2.20 -10.24
C PRO A 110 -26.53 -0.82 -9.84
N GLU A 111 -27.82 -0.55 -10.03
CA GLU A 111 -28.43 0.74 -9.72
C GLU A 111 -28.33 1.11 -8.24
N ARG A 112 -28.31 0.12 -7.33
CA ARG A 112 -28.25 0.38 -5.89
C ARG A 112 -26.87 0.85 -5.45
N TYR A 113 -25.81 0.24 -5.96
CA TYR A 113 -24.45 0.63 -5.55
C TYR A 113 -23.93 1.83 -6.34
N ARG A 114 -24.42 2.08 -7.57
CA ARG A 114 -24.07 3.27 -8.36
C ARG A 114 -24.41 4.59 -7.67
N GLN A 115 -25.55 4.67 -6.98
CA GLN A 115 -25.95 5.87 -6.24
C GLN A 115 -24.98 6.22 -5.09
N GLY A 116 -24.28 5.23 -4.53
CA GLY A 116 -23.29 5.41 -3.46
C GLY A 116 -21.83 5.31 -3.90
N ALA A 117 -21.57 4.99 -5.18
CA ALA A 117 -20.25 4.59 -5.66
C ALA A 117 -19.16 5.65 -5.42
N LEU A 118 -19.49 6.94 -5.56
CA LEU A 118 -18.54 8.02 -5.27
C LEU A 118 -18.10 8.02 -3.80
N LYS A 119 -19.02 7.82 -2.85
CA LYS A 119 -18.69 7.79 -1.42
C LYS A 119 -17.79 6.60 -1.09
N TYR A 120 -18.08 5.43 -1.66
CA TYR A 120 -17.22 4.25 -1.49
C TYR A 120 -15.84 4.45 -2.09
N ARG A 121 -15.74 4.98 -3.32
CA ARG A 121 -14.46 5.30 -3.96
C ARG A 121 -13.65 6.30 -3.13
N ASN A 122 -14.26 7.37 -2.66
CA ASN A 122 -13.58 8.36 -1.81
C ASN A 122 -13.07 7.71 -0.52
N ALA A 123 -13.91 6.94 0.17
CA ALA A 123 -13.52 6.27 1.41
C ALA A 123 -12.33 5.32 1.20
N LEU A 124 -12.37 4.50 0.15
CA LEU A 124 -11.27 3.61 -0.21
C LEU A 124 -9.97 4.38 -0.48
N LYS A 125 -10.04 5.43 -1.31
CA LYS A 125 -8.87 6.26 -1.63
C LYS A 125 -8.31 6.95 -0.39
N MET A 126 -9.16 7.51 0.47
CA MET A 126 -8.74 8.16 1.71
C MET A 126 -8.08 7.17 2.67
N TYR A 127 -8.67 5.99 2.90
CA TYR A 127 -8.07 4.98 3.75
C TYR A 127 -6.73 4.48 3.24
N LEU A 128 -6.64 4.15 1.94
CA LEU A 128 -5.38 3.65 1.38
C LEU A 128 -4.30 4.72 1.33
N TYR A 129 -4.67 5.97 1.04
CA TYR A 129 -3.74 7.09 1.08
C TYR A 129 -3.13 7.26 2.47
N LEU A 130 -3.98 7.33 3.52
CA LEU A 130 -3.53 7.44 4.90
C LEU A 130 -2.74 6.21 5.36
N LEU A 131 -3.19 5.00 5.00
CA LEU A 131 -2.49 3.76 5.35
C LEU A 131 -1.10 3.71 4.73
N ARG A 132 -0.99 3.97 3.42
CA ARG A 132 0.31 3.99 2.74
C ARG A 132 1.23 5.04 3.34
N TRP A 133 0.72 6.21 3.68
CA TRP A 133 1.52 7.26 4.33
C TRP A 133 2.00 6.82 5.72
N PHE A 134 1.11 6.27 6.56
CA PHE A 134 1.49 5.72 7.87
C PHE A 134 2.61 4.68 7.75
N ILE A 135 2.49 3.74 6.81
CA ILE A 135 3.48 2.68 6.58
C ILE A 135 4.81 3.28 6.15
N SER A 136 4.79 4.21 5.20
CA SER A 136 6.01 4.87 4.72
C SER A 136 6.77 5.55 5.87
N GLU A 137 6.07 6.23 6.80
CA GLU A 137 6.70 6.88 7.94
C GLU A 137 7.25 5.88 8.99
N GLU A 138 6.54 4.79 9.28
CA GLU A 138 7.05 3.74 10.18
C GLU A 138 8.26 3.00 9.59
N GLU A 139 8.25 2.67 8.30
CA GLU A 139 9.33 1.91 7.69
C GLU A 139 10.59 2.75 7.44
N LYS A 140 10.46 4.06 7.14
CA LYS A 140 11.62 4.99 7.13
C LYS A 140 12.36 4.96 8.48
N LYS A 141 11.63 5.02 9.59
CA LYS A 141 12.19 4.94 10.94
C LYS A 141 12.90 3.60 11.19
N ASN A 142 12.33 2.49 10.71
CA ASN A 142 12.94 1.16 10.85
C ASN A 142 14.25 1.06 10.06
N GLN A 143 14.30 1.60 8.84
CA GLN A 143 15.51 1.61 8.01
C GLN A 143 16.65 2.38 8.66
N GLU A 144 16.38 3.59 9.19
CA GLU A 144 17.37 4.41 9.90
C GLU A 144 17.96 3.70 11.13
N SER A 145 17.15 2.91 11.83
CA SER A 145 17.59 2.15 13.01
C SER A 145 18.48 0.95 12.65
N SER A 146 18.32 0.38 11.45
CA SER A 146 19.05 -0.80 11.00
C SER A 146 20.47 -0.50 10.48
N GLY A 147 20.73 0.73 10.03
CA GLY A 147 22.03 1.16 9.48
C GLY A 147 23.10 1.52 10.52
N ARG A 148 22.73 1.75 11.79
CA ARG A 148 23.70 2.02 12.86
C ARG A 148 24.14 0.73 13.52
N GLY A 149 25.22 0.15 13.00
CA GLY A 149 25.89 -1.01 13.58
C GLY A 149 26.21 -0.82 15.07
N LYS A 150 26.10 -1.94 15.81
CA LYS A 150 26.29 -2.18 17.26
C LYS A 150 25.03 -2.13 18.12
N LYS A 151 24.65 -3.33 18.59
CA LYS A 151 24.02 -3.67 19.88
C LYS A 151 23.57 -2.45 20.70
N LYS A 152 22.30 -2.06 20.53
CA LYS A 152 21.49 -1.56 21.64
C LYS A 152 20.09 -2.13 21.54
N LYS A 153 19.88 -3.25 22.22
CA LYS A 153 18.56 -3.69 22.65
C LYS A 153 18.06 -2.57 23.60
N GLN A 154 16.86 -2.05 23.38
CA GLN A 154 16.23 -0.85 24.01
C GLN A 154 16.48 0.44 23.17
N ALA A 155 15.50 1.10 22.55
CA ALA A 155 14.06 1.15 22.80
C ALA A 155 13.29 1.37 21.48
N ALA A 156 12.86 0.29 20.82
CA ALA A 156 11.64 0.38 20.03
C ALA A 156 10.52 0.32 21.07
N GLY A 157 9.96 1.46 21.46
CA GLY A 157 8.66 1.42 22.13
C GLY A 157 7.75 0.61 21.20
N ASP A 158 7.19 -0.49 21.71
CA ASP A 158 6.41 -1.47 20.95
C ASP A 158 5.20 -0.79 20.28
N SER A 159 5.44 -0.16 19.13
CA SER A 159 4.41 0.30 18.21
C SER A 159 3.64 -0.94 17.80
N LYS A 160 2.32 -0.94 17.91
CA LYS A 160 1.52 -2.11 17.52
C LYS A 160 1.85 -2.58 16.09
N TRP A 161 2.21 -1.63 15.22
CA TRP A 161 2.66 -1.90 13.84
C TRP A 161 3.97 -2.70 13.73
N SER A 162 4.87 -2.63 14.73
CA SER A 162 6.13 -3.36 14.70
C SER A 162 5.91 -4.89 14.72
N SER A 163 4.77 -5.36 15.23
CA SER A 163 4.40 -6.77 15.24
C SER A 163 4.00 -7.27 13.85
N ASP A 164 4.59 -8.39 13.43
CA ASP A 164 4.20 -9.12 12.22
C ASP A 164 2.70 -9.43 12.19
N LYS A 165 2.10 -9.75 13.34
CA LYS A 165 0.66 -10.03 13.45
C LYS A 165 -0.20 -8.84 13.02
N GLN A 166 0.21 -7.62 13.40
CA GLN A 166 -0.52 -6.41 13.02
C GLN A 166 -0.37 -6.15 11.51
N LYS A 167 0.85 -6.27 10.97
CA LYS A 167 1.09 -6.13 9.53
C LYS A 167 0.29 -7.15 8.72
N GLU A 168 0.35 -8.42 9.12
CA GLU A 168 -0.40 -9.52 8.49
C GLU A 168 -1.91 -9.26 8.51
N SER A 169 -2.45 -8.84 9.65
CA SER A 169 -3.88 -8.52 9.79
C SER A 169 -4.29 -7.40 8.81
N THR A 170 -3.53 -6.31 8.78
CA THR A 170 -3.78 -5.19 7.87
C THR A 170 -3.65 -5.59 6.39
N LEU A 171 -2.59 -6.31 6.02
CA LEU A 171 -2.37 -6.76 4.65
C LEU A 171 -3.43 -7.78 4.20
N SER A 172 -3.90 -8.65 5.09
CA SER A 172 -4.98 -9.59 4.79
C SER A 172 -6.28 -8.88 4.46
N VAL A 173 -6.57 -7.73 5.10
CA VAL A 173 -7.71 -6.88 4.71
C VAL A 173 -7.52 -6.34 3.29
N LEU A 174 -6.31 -5.93 2.90
CA LEU A 174 -6.03 -5.45 1.54
C LEU A 174 -6.16 -6.57 0.49
N VAL A 175 -5.72 -7.79 0.80
CA VAL A 175 -5.92 -8.96 -0.06
C VAL A 175 -7.42 -9.18 -0.29
N ASN A 176 -8.22 -9.25 0.79
CA ASN A 176 -9.68 -9.43 0.70
C ASN A 176 -10.35 -8.27 -0.06
N LEU A 177 -9.85 -7.05 0.10
CA LEU A 177 -10.34 -5.88 -0.59
C LEU A 177 -10.08 -5.95 -2.10
N LEU A 178 -8.91 -6.42 -2.54
CA LEU A 178 -8.62 -6.61 -3.96
C LEU A 178 -9.35 -7.82 -4.55
N ASP A 179 -9.68 -8.81 -3.70
CA ASP A 179 -10.39 -10.02 -4.12
C ASP A 179 -11.91 -9.82 -4.34
N ILE A 180 -12.50 -8.73 -3.83
CA ILE A 180 -13.83 -8.32 -4.25
C ILE A 180 -13.79 -7.59 -5.62
N GLU A 181 -14.90 -7.59 -6.36
CA GLU A 181 -15.00 -6.96 -7.69
C GLU A 181 -15.07 -5.42 -7.61
N LEU A 182 -14.08 -4.79 -6.96
CA LEU A 182 -14.03 -3.34 -6.72
C LEU A 182 -14.25 -2.53 -7.98
N LYS A 183 -13.74 -3.02 -9.12
CA LYS A 183 -13.86 -2.38 -10.42
C LYS A 183 -15.29 -1.94 -10.75
N LYS A 184 -16.31 -2.67 -10.27
CA LYS A 184 -17.74 -2.33 -10.43
C LYS A 184 -18.14 -0.98 -9.83
N LEU A 185 -17.35 -0.42 -8.91
CA LEU A 185 -17.57 0.92 -8.36
C LEU A 185 -17.14 2.04 -9.32
N TRP A 186 -16.36 1.71 -10.35
CA TRP A 186 -15.89 2.64 -11.36
C TRP A 186 -16.70 2.53 -12.65
N ASN A 187 -16.76 3.64 -13.38
CA ASN A 187 -17.32 3.61 -14.72
C ASN A 187 -16.40 2.75 -15.60
N ASN A 188 -16.99 1.90 -16.44
CA ASN A 188 -16.28 0.98 -17.33
C ASN A 188 -15.38 -0.05 -16.62
N ASP A 189 -15.62 -0.35 -15.34
CA ASP A 189 -14.85 -1.33 -14.58
C ASP A 189 -13.34 -1.06 -14.56
N SER A 190 -12.95 0.22 -14.53
CA SER A 190 -11.55 0.65 -14.56
C SER A 190 -11.25 1.62 -13.40
N PRO A 191 -10.69 1.12 -12.28
CA PRO A 191 -10.18 1.97 -11.22
C PRO A 191 -9.05 2.88 -11.70
N GLU A 192 -8.91 4.07 -11.09
CA GLU A 192 -7.83 4.97 -11.47
C GLU A 192 -6.46 4.36 -11.15
N GLU A 193 -5.49 4.57 -12.04
CA GLU A 193 -4.13 4.04 -11.90
C GLU A 193 -3.46 4.49 -10.60
N ASP A 194 -3.58 5.77 -10.25
CA ASP A 194 -3.03 6.32 -9.00
C ASP A 194 -3.58 5.62 -7.74
N PHE A 195 -4.84 5.15 -7.79
CA PHE A 195 -5.45 4.39 -6.69
C PHE A 195 -4.84 3.00 -6.58
N LEU A 196 -4.70 2.29 -7.71
CA LEU A 196 -4.08 0.97 -7.73
C LEU A 196 -2.59 1.03 -7.36
N ASN A 197 -1.91 2.11 -7.76
CA ASN A 197 -0.50 2.35 -7.46
C ASN A 197 -0.23 2.53 -5.95
N LEU A 198 -1.23 2.94 -5.15
CA LEU A 198 -1.07 2.98 -3.69
C LEU A 198 -0.78 1.59 -3.11
N PHE A 199 -1.39 0.53 -3.64
CA PHE A 199 -1.12 -0.84 -3.20
C PHE A 199 0.30 -1.26 -3.57
N THR A 200 0.72 -1.01 -4.82
CA THR A 200 2.09 -1.33 -5.28
C THR A 200 3.12 -0.62 -4.39
N LYS A 201 2.99 0.69 -4.20
CA LYS A 201 3.90 1.49 -3.36
C LYS A 201 3.92 1.00 -1.91
N LEU A 202 2.76 0.68 -1.34
CA LEU A 202 2.68 0.12 0.01
C LEU A 202 3.45 -1.20 0.11
N CYS A 203 3.32 -2.08 -0.87
CA CYS A 203 4.04 -3.35 -0.87
C CYS A 203 5.55 -3.15 -0.98
N ILE A 204 6.02 -2.24 -1.84
CA ILE A 204 7.44 -1.91 -1.98
C ILE A 204 8.00 -1.26 -0.71
N ASP A 205 7.26 -0.31 -0.10
CA ASP A 205 7.65 0.33 1.17
C ASP A 205 7.85 -0.74 2.26
N LEU A 206 6.96 -1.74 2.35
CA LEU A 206 7.11 -2.85 3.31
C LEU A 206 8.25 -3.81 2.98
N LEU A 207 8.42 -4.17 1.71
CA LEU A 207 9.48 -5.09 1.26
C LEU A 207 10.88 -4.49 1.35
N SER A 208 10.98 -3.16 1.35
CA SER A 208 12.25 -2.45 1.53
C SER A 208 12.89 -2.67 2.91
N VAL A 209 12.17 -3.31 3.84
CA VAL A 209 12.65 -3.64 5.18
C VAL A 209 12.90 -5.16 5.27
N PRO A 210 14.16 -5.60 5.49
CA PRO A 210 14.53 -7.02 5.44
C PRO A 210 13.76 -7.94 6.39
N SER A 211 13.32 -7.45 7.56
CA SER A 211 12.54 -8.27 8.50
C SER A 211 11.18 -8.66 7.93
N ASN A 212 10.53 -7.76 7.19
CA ASN A 212 9.23 -8.01 6.57
C ASN A 212 9.37 -9.03 5.44
N ALA A 213 10.41 -8.94 4.62
CA ALA A 213 10.71 -9.92 3.57
C ALA A 213 11.02 -11.32 4.13
N LYS A 214 11.61 -11.42 5.34
CA LYS A 214 11.88 -12.70 6.01
C LYS A 214 10.64 -13.31 6.66
N SER A 215 9.70 -12.49 7.11
CA SER A 215 8.46 -12.95 7.72
C SER A 215 7.57 -13.63 6.69
N LYS A 216 7.33 -14.94 6.86
CA LYS A 216 6.58 -15.75 5.89
C LYS A 216 5.14 -15.25 5.72
N THR A 217 4.47 -14.87 6.80
CA THR A 217 3.06 -14.47 6.74
C THR A 217 2.90 -13.10 6.09
N VAL A 218 3.73 -12.12 6.50
CA VAL A 218 3.76 -10.78 5.89
C VAL A 218 4.13 -10.88 4.41
N ARG A 219 5.20 -11.62 4.07
CA ARG A 219 5.61 -11.83 2.68
C ARG A 219 4.49 -12.43 1.84
N LYS A 220 3.84 -13.50 2.32
CA LYS A 220 2.73 -14.15 1.60
C LYS A 220 1.63 -13.15 1.24
N CYS A 221 1.20 -12.30 2.17
CA CYS A 221 0.18 -11.29 1.88
C CYS A 221 0.66 -10.24 0.87
N LEU A 222 1.92 -9.80 0.94
CA LEU A 222 2.50 -8.84 0.00
C LEU A 222 2.53 -9.39 -1.42
N LEU A 223 2.97 -10.64 -1.60
CA LEU A 223 3.00 -11.29 -2.90
C LEU A 223 1.58 -11.50 -3.45
N ALA A 224 0.62 -11.88 -2.60
CA ALA A 224 -0.77 -12.02 -2.99
C ALA A 224 -1.38 -10.70 -3.49
N ILE A 225 -1.11 -9.57 -2.82
CA ILE A 225 -1.56 -8.24 -3.28
C ILE A 225 -0.99 -7.94 -4.67
N MET A 226 0.32 -8.12 -4.88
CA MET A 226 0.94 -7.87 -6.18
C MET A 226 0.37 -8.77 -7.28
N ALA A 227 0.16 -10.06 -7.00
CA ALA A 227 -0.43 -10.98 -7.96
C ALA A 227 -1.87 -10.58 -8.34
N LEU A 228 -2.69 -10.18 -7.37
CA LEU A 228 -4.05 -9.68 -7.63
C LEU A 228 -4.05 -8.40 -8.49
N LEU A 229 -3.11 -7.48 -8.24
CA LEU A 229 -2.98 -6.26 -9.06
C LEU A 229 -2.65 -6.61 -10.53
N ILE A 230 -1.73 -7.54 -10.76
CA ILE A 230 -1.37 -8.00 -12.11
C ILE A 230 -2.58 -8.65 -12.79
N HIS A 231 -3.16 -9.67 -12.16
CA HIS A 231 -4.12 -10.55 -12.82
C HIS A 231 -5.55 -9.98 -12.88
N ARG A 232 -6.01 -9.27 -11.84
CA ARG A 232 -7.40 -8.78 -11.76
C ARG A 232 -7.57 -7.32 -12.16
N TYR A 233 -6.51 -6.51 -11.98
CA TYR A 233 -6.56 -5.07 -12.22
C TYR A 233 -5.66 -4.61 -13.37
N GLN A 234 -5.09 -5.55 -14.14
CA GLN A 234 -4.28 -5.29 -15.33
C GLN A 234 -3.08 -4.37 -15.05
N GLN A 235 -2.54 -4.40 -13.83
CA GLN A 235 -1.41 -3.56 -13.41
C GLN A 235 -0.05 -4.20 -13.71
N ARG A 236 0.02 -5.10 -14.71
CA ARG A 236 1.24 -5.87 -15.02
C ARG A 236 2.46 -4.96 -15.17
N HIS A 237 2.37 -3.96 -16.06
CA HIS A 237 3.50 -3.07 -16.32
C HIS A 237 3.94 -2.29 -15.08
N ASN A 238 3.01 -1.67 -14.35
CA ASN A 238 3.31 -0.88 -13.15
C ASN A 238 3.95 -1.73 -12.04
N VAL A 239 3.44 -2.94 -11.81
CA VAL A 239 4.01 -3.86 -10.82
C VAL A 239 5.39 -4.35 -11.26
N SER A 240 5.57 -4.75 -12.53
CA SER A 240 6.86 -5.19 -13.06
C SER A 240 7.94 -4.13 -12.90
N SER A 241 7.68 -2.89 -13.31
CA SER A 241 8.64 -1.80 -13.18
C SER A 241 8.98 -1.48 -11.72
N SER A 242 8.00 -1.51 -10.82
CA SER A 242 8.22 -1.31 -9.38
C SER A 242 9.05 -2.45 -8.75
N VAL A 243 8.82 -3.69 -9.19
CA VAL A 243 9.61 -4.85 -8.76
C VAL A 243 11.04 -4.74 -9.26
N MET A 244 11.24 -4.31 -10.51
CA MET A 244 12.56 -4.11 -11.10
C MET A 244 13.36 -3.06 -10.34
N GLU A 245 12.74 -1.93 -10.00
CA GLU A 245 13.37 -0.90 -9.17
C GLU A 245 13.76 -1.46 -7.78
N ALA A 246 12.88 -2.25 -7.16
CA ALA A 246 13.15 -2.86 -5.87
C ALA A 246 14.29 -3.89 -5.93
N LEU A 247 14.34 -4.74 -6.97
CA LEU A 247 15.44 -5.70 -7.19
C LEU A 247 16.77 -4.99 -7.36
N TYR A 248 16.77 -3.86 -8.07
CA TYR A 248 17.97 -3.04 -8.24
C TYR A 248 18.48 -2.50 -6.90
N LYS A 249 17.56 -2.08 -6.03
CA LYS A 249 17.90 -1.39 -4.77
C LYS A 249 18.16 -2.33 -3.59
N PHE A 250 17.52 -3.50 -3.54
CA PHE A 250 17.46 -4.35 -2.34
C PHE A 250 17.84 -5.81 -2.66
N ASP A 251 18.92 -6.30 -2.08
CA ASP A 251 19.39 -7.67 -2.28
C ASP A 251 18.41 -8.74 -1.75
N HIS A 252 17.81 -8.48 -0.60
CA HIS A 252 16.93 -9.39 0.11
C HIS A 252 15.55 -9.57 -0.55
N VAL A 253 15.18 -8.74 -1.53
CA VAL A 253 13.91 -8.90 -2.26
C VAL A 253 14.02 -9.89 -3.42
N VAL A 254 15.24 -10.30 -3.81
CA VAL A 254 15.47 -11.29 -4.88
C VAL A 254 14.63 -12.56 -4.68
N GLY A 255 14.70 -13.17 -3.50
CA GLY A 255 13.92 -14.37 -3.16
C GLY A 255 12.41 -14.14 -3.23
N PRO A 256 11.86 -13.13 -2.51
CA PRO A 256 10.44 -12.77 -2.60
C PRO A 256 9.94 -12.50 -4.03
N MET A 257 10.72 -11.87 -4.89
CA MET A 257 10.30 -11.60 -6.28
C MET A 257 10.34 -12.85 -7.15
N ALA A 258 11.31 -13.73 -6.95
CA ALA A 258 11.32 -15.03 -7.63
C ALA A 258 10.09 -15.85 -7.20
N GLU A 259 9.75 -15.81 -5.91
CA GLU A 259 8.54 -16.42 -5.36
C GLU A 259 7.27 -15.82 -5.99
N LEU A 260 7.19 -14.50 -6.22
CA LEU A 260 6.06 -13.85 -6.91
C LEU A 260 5.86 -14.40 -8.32
N LEU A 261 6.93 -14.47 -9.13
CA LEU A 261 6.85 -15.01 -10.48
C LEU A 261 6.44 -16.49 -10.44
N GLY A 262 6.95 -17.25 -9.47
CA GLY A 262 6.56 -18.65 -9.25
C GLY A 262 5.06 -18.78 -9.03
N HIS A 263 4.48 -17.98 -8.13
CA HIS A 263 3.03 -17.94 -7.89
C HIS A 263 2.25 -17.55 -9.16
N LEU A 264 2.74 -16.60 -9.96
CA LEU A 264 2.08 -16.20 -11.20
C LEU A 264 2.08 -17.33 -12.25
N VAL A 265 3.19 -18.04 -12.39
CA VAL A 265 3.30 -19.18 -13.31
C VAL A 265 2.47 -20.38 -12.82
N GLU A 266 2.58 -20.73 -11.54
CA GLU A 266 1.95 -21.93 -10.98
C GLU A 266 0.44 -21.75 -10.79
N ASP A 267 0.01 -20.68 -10.13
CA ASP A 267 -1.39 -20.48 -9.73
C ASP A 267 -2.22 -19.83 -10.84
N TYR A 268 -1.63 -18.90 -11.61
CA TYR A 268 -2.33 -18.13 -12.65
C TYR A 268 -2.02 -18.57 -14.08
N LYS A 269 -1.12 -19.55 -14.26
CA LYS A 269 -0.69 -20.04 -15.59
C LYS A 269 -0.15 -18.94 -16.51
N ASP A 270 0.46 -17.92 -15.90
CA ASP A 270 0.99 -16.76 -16.60
C ASP A 270 2.50 -16.93 -16.86
N GLU A 271 2.87 -17.74 -17.85
CA GLU A 271 4.30 -17.94 -18.21
C GLU A 271 4.91 -16.71 -18.90
N GLU A 272 4.09 -15.90 -19.57
CA GLU A 272 4.54 -14.71 -20.30
C GLU A 272 5.16 -13.65 -19.39
N ILE A 273 4.76 -13.62 -18.11
CA ILE A 273 5.32 -12.69 -17.12
C ILE A 273 6.84 -12.84 -17.01
N VAL A 274 7.37 -14.06 -17.11
CA VAL A 274 8.83 -14.30 -17.05
C VAL A 274 9.51 -13.59 -18.22
N GLY A 275 8.91 -13.65 -19.41
CA GLY A 275 9.37 -12.94 -20.59
C GLY A 275 9.31 -11.42 -20.45
N ASP A 276 8.27 -10.89 -19.82
CA ASP A 276 8.15 -9.45 -19.54
C ASP A 276 9.29 -8.96 -18.66
N PHE A 277 9.56 -9.68 -17.56
CA PHE A 277 10.67 -9.36 -16.68
C PHE A 277 12.02 -9.51 -17.39
N MET A 278 12.26 -10.59 -18.14
CA MET A 278 13.51 -10.77 -18.89
C MET A 278 13.75 -9.67 -19.93
N ARG A 279 12.71 -9.22 -20.64
CA ARG A 279 12.79 -8.08 -21.55
C ARG A 279 13.13 -6.78 -20.82
N GLU A 280 12.55 -6.57 -19.64
CA GLU A 280 12.82 -5.37 -18.83
C GLU A 280 14.24 -5.39 -18.26
N VAL A 281 14.78 -6.56 -17.89
CA VAL A 281 16.21 -6.73 -17.57
C VAL A 281 17.09 -6.39 -18.77
N GLY A 282 16.78 -6.92 -19.95
CA GLY A 282 17.57 -6.65 -21.17
C GLY A 282 17.58 -5.18 -21.61
N ARG A 283 16.59 -4.40 -21.19
CA ARG A 283 16.53 -2.94 -21.42
C ARG A 283 17.38 -2.14 -20.45
N MET A 284 17.78 -2.71 -19.31
CA MET A 284 18.67 -2.03 -18.37
C MET A 284 20.09 -2.04 -18.95
N ASP A 285 20.51 -0.93 -19.55
CA ASP A 285 21.84 -0.77 -20.11
C ASP A 285 22.93 -0.88 -19.03
N PRO A 286 23.77 -1.94 -19.02
CA PRO A 286 24.87 -2.07 -18.07
C PRO A 286 25.93 -0.97 -18.25
N GLY A 287 26.01 -0.35 -19.44
CA GLY A 287 27.00 0.65 -19.83
C GLY A 287 26.77 2.04 -19.24
N ASN A 288 25.52 2.44 -19.04
CA ASN A 288 25.17 3.71 -18.37
C ASN A 288 25.27 3.64 -16.83
N ASN A 289 25.26 2.43 -16.27
CA ASN A 289 25.28 2.16 -14.83
C ASN A 289 26.61 1.55 -14.35
N ARG A 290 27.74 1.95 -14.94
CA ARG A 290 29.10 1.55 -14.50
C ARG A 290 29.42 1.82 -13.02
N ALA A 291 28.56 2.55 -12.30
CA ALA A 291 28.70 2.88 -10.89
C ALA A 291 27.93 1.96 -9.93
N ASP A 292 27.05 1.06 -10.39
CA ASP A 292 26.21 0.26 -9.48
C ASP A 292 26.31 -1.26 -9.76
N THR A 293 27.43 -1.81 -9.29
CA THR A 293 27.72 -3.25 -9.31
C THR A 293 26.79 -4.06 -8.40
N ALA A 294 26.16 -3.43 -7.41
CA ALA A 294 25.27 -4.11 -6.47
C ALA A 294 23.91 -4.42 -7.13
N GLY A 295 23.30 -3.44 -7.80
CA GLY A 295 22.04 -3.66 -8.52
C GLY A 295 22.17 -4.72 -9.63
N ALA A 296 23.28 -4.68 -10.38
CA ALA A 296 23.56 -5.69 -11.41
C ALA A 296 23.72 -7.10 -10.81
N LYS A 297 24.36 -7.22 -9.65
CA LYS A 297 24.51 -8.50 -8.94
C LYS A 297 23.16 -9.04 -8.44
N ASN A 298 22.30 -8.18 -7.91
CA ASN A 298 20.97 -8.57 -7.47
C ASN A 298 20.14 -9.09 -8.65
N MET A 299 20.21 -8.39 -9.79
CA MET A 299 19.51 -8.82 -11.00
C MET A 299 20.01 -10.17 -11.52
N SER A 300 21.34 -10.38 -11.55
CA SER A 300 21.91 -11.69 -11.89
C SER A 300 21.43 -12.78 -10.93
N SER A 301 21.38 -12.48 -9.63
CA SER A 301 20.90 -13.42 -8.60
C SER A 301 19.42 -13.75 -8.77
N PHE A 302 18.61 -12.78 -9.21
CA PHE A 302 17.21 -12.98 -9.56
C PHE A 302 17.04 -13.88 -10.79
N ILE A 303 17.82 -13.67 -11.85
CA ILE A 303 17.82 -14.55 -13.03
C ILE A 303 18.18 -15.99 -12.65
N VAL A 304 19.17 -16.18 -11.79
CA VAL A 304 19.54 -17.50 -11.27
C VAL A 304 18.36 -18.11 -10.50
N ALA A 305 17.75 -17.36 -9.58
CA ALA A 305 16.63 -17.85 -8.77
C ALA A 305 15.42 -18.26 -9.63
N ILE A 306 15.06 -17.49 -10.66
CA ILE A 306 13.98 -17.88 -11.58
C ILE A 306 14.38 -19.08 -12.46
N SER A 307 15.65 -19.20 -12.85
CA SER A 307 16.12 -20.35 -13.63
C SER A 307 16.05 -21.67 -12.85
N GLU A 308 16.24 -21.60 -11.52
CA GLU A 308 16.12 -22.75 -10.63
C GLU A 308 14.64 -23.08 -10.34
N LEU A 309 13.81 -22.05 -10.13
CA LEU A 309 12.41 -22.23 -9.72
C LEU A 309 11.48 -22.59 -10.88
N MET A 310 11.67 -21.95 -12.05
CA MET A 310 10.79 -22.08 -13.21
C MET A 310 11.58 -22.20 -14.53
N PRO A 311 12.45 -23.22 -14.68
CA PRO A 311 13.33 -23.34 -15.84
C PRO A 311 12.56 -23.36 -17.17
N GLN A 312 11.41 -24.02 -17.23
CA GLN A 312 10.61 -24.17 -18.45
C GLN A 312 10.07 -22.82 -18.96
N ALA A 313 9.61 -21.95 -18.04
CA ALA A 313 9.11 -20.63 -18.39
C ALA A 313 10.24 -19.66 -18.83
N LEU A 314 11.48 -19.92 -18.39
CA LEU A 314 12.64 -19.10 -18.74
C LEU A 314 13.26 -19.48 -20.10
N LEU A 315 13.29 -20.77 -20.45
CA LEU A 315 13.96 -21.31 -21.65
C LEU A 315 13.72 -20.50 -22.95
N PRO A 316 12.50 -20.03 -23.26
CA PRO A 316 12.24 -19.27 -24.49
C PRO A 316 12.96 -17.92 -24.59
N PHE A 317 13.54 -17.41 -23.49
CA PHE A 317 14.12 -16.07 -23.41
C PHE A 317 15.64 -16.05 -23.23
N VAL A 318 16.30 -17.21 -23.27
CA VAL A 318 17.77 -17.36 -23.06
C VAL A 318 18.53 -17.52 -24.39
N SER A 319 17.84 -17.39 -25.52
CA SER A 319 18.40 -17.53 -26.87
C SER A 319 19.01 -16.24 -27.42
#